data_AF-A0A0T5ZW68-F1
#
_entry.id   AF-A0A0T5ZW68-F1
#
_cell.length_a   1.000
_cell.length_b   1.000
_cell.length_c   1.000
_cell.angle_alpha   90.00
_cell.angle_beta   90.00
_cell.angle_gamma   90.00
#
_symmetry.space_group_name_H-M   'P 1'
#
loop_
_entity.id
_entity.type
_entity.pdbx_description
1 polymer ?
#
loop_
_entity_poly.entity_id
_entity_poly.type
_entity_poly.pdbx_seq_one_letter_code
_entity_poly.pdbx_strand_id
1 'polypeptide(L)'
;MRDKLIGKRKLLVTLIALVTFFLISYSISRSQESPHSAMEANPKDEGNCLVCHSEVPKEGEKSPNYLLNSEPSQVCLVCHSETEHVGSNIHLNYVNPKESNLPGDENNKIACFTCHDPHPQGIIKGRVVYAAHLGGYERDFIKEVVLPKKEVKEVSLTEKTKVLLRLPLEDNKLCRACHIKLD
;
A
#
# COMPACT_ATOMS: atom_id res chain seq x y z
N MET A 1 -36.83 -22.10 -43.89
CA MET A 1 -35.35 -22.13 -43.75
C MET A 1 -34.77 -20.81 -43.21
N ARG A 2 -35.29 -19.64 -43.66
CA ARG A 2 -34.91 -18.29 -43.19
C ARG A 2 -35.02 -18.07 -41.67
N ASP A 3 -36.10 -18.53 -41.03
CA ASP A 3 -36.34 -18.24 -39.60
C ASP A 3 -35.38 -18.97 -38.65
N LYS A 4 -34.95 -20.19 -39.02
CA LYS A 4 -33.89 -20.93 -38.30
C LYS A 4 -32.54 -20.23 -38.42
N LEU A 5 -32.22 -19.61 -39.55
CA LEU A 5 -30.99 -18.82 -39.71
C LEU A 5 -31.04 -17.52 -38.89
N ILE A 6 -32.20 -16.86 -38.83
CA ILE A 6 -32.41 -15.64 -38.04
C ILE A 6 -32.31 -15.93 -36.54
N GLY A 7 -32.88 -17.04 -36.07
CA GLY A 7 -32.76 -17.49 -34.66
C GLY A 7 -31.33 -17.82 -34.26
N LYS A 8 -30.57 -18.52 -35.12
CA LYS A 8 -29.15 -18.81 -34.88
C LYS A 8 -28.28 -17.54 -34.85
N ARG A 9 -28.56 -16.56 -35.73
CA ARG A 9 -27.87 -15.27 -35.72
C ARG A 9 -28.16 -14.46 -34.46
N LYS A 10 -29.41 -14.43 -33.99
CA LYS A 10 -29.78 -13.75 -32.73
C LYS A 10 -29.09 -14.41 -31.53
N LEU A 11 -29.11 -15.76 -31.46
CA LEU A 11 -28.43 -16.50 -30.40
C LEU A 11 -26.92 -16.22 -30.36
N LEU A 12 -26.27 -16.21 -31.52
CA LEU A 12 -24.83 -15.93 -31.62
C LEU A 12 -24.49 -14.51 -31.18
N VAL A 13 -25.28 -13.51 -31.57
CA VAL A 13 -25.08 -12.11 -31.17
C VAL A 13 -25.27 -11.94 -29.65
N THR A 14 -26.28 -12.59 -29.06
CA THR A 14 -26.49 -12.57 -27.61
C THR A 14 -25.33 -13.25 -26.86
N LEU A 15 -24.82 -14.37 -27.36
CA LEU A 15 -23.66 -15.05 -26.77
C LEU A 15 -22.41 -14.18 -26.81
N ILE A 16 -22.13 -13.54 -27.95
CA ILE A 16 -21.01 -12.60 -28.09
C ILE A 16 -21.17 -11.44 -27.10
N ALA A 17 -22.36 -10.85 -26.99
CA ALA A 17 -22.62 -9.74 -26.07
C ALA A 17 -22.46 -10.13 -24.59
N LEU A 18 -22.86 -11.34 -24.21
CA LEU A 18 -22.66 -11.86 -22.86
C LEU A 18 -21.19 -12.11 -22.55
N VAL A 19 -20.44 -12.68 -23.50
CA VAL A 19 -19.00 -12.93 -23.35
C VAL A 19 -18.25 -11.60 -23.26
N THR A 20 -18.56 -10.61 -24.11
CA THR A 20 -17.91 -9.29 -24.02
C THR A 20 -18.26 -8.58 -22.73
N PHE A 21 -19.53 -8.62 -22.28
CA PHE A 21 -19.93 -8.06 -20.98
C PHE A 21 -19.18 -8.73 -19.82
N PHE A 22 -19.03 -10.06 -19.87
CA PHE A 22 -18.29 -10.81 -18.85
C PHE A 22 -16.80 -10.46 -18.85
N LEU A 23 -16.17 -10.34 -20.02
CA LEU A 23 -14.77 -9.92 -20.16
C LEU A 23 -14.54 -8.48 -19.68
N ILE A 24 -15.45 -7.54 -19.99
CA ILE A 24 -15.37 -6.16 -19.52
C ILE A 24 -15.53 -6.10 -18.00
N SER A 25 -16.52 -6.82 -17.44
CA SER A 25 -16.75 -6.88 -15.99
C SER A 25 -15.55 -7.49 -15.25
N TYR A 26 -14.94 -8.54 -15.82
CA TYR A 26 -13.75 -9.16 -15.28
C TYR A 26 -12.55 -8.21 -15.26
N SER A 27 -12.33 -7.44 -16.33
CA SER A 27 -11.27 -6.42 -16.39
C SER A 27 -11.48 -5.29 -15.39
N ILE A 28 -12.72 -4.83 -15.19
CA ILE A 28 -13.07 -3.78 -14.20
C ILE A 28 -12.86 -4.28 -12.77
N SER A 29 -13.17 -5.56 -12.49
CA SER A 29 -12.93 -6.15 -11.17
C SER A 29 -11.45 -6.19 -10.83
N ARG A 30 -10.58 -6.53 -11.80
CA ARG A 30 -9.12 -6.55 -11.60
C ARG A 30 -8.53 -5.16 -11.34
N SER A 31 -9.13 -4.08 -11.85
CA SER A 31 -8.66 -2.72 -11.59
C SER A 31 -9.06 -2.17 -10.21
N GLN A 32 -9.86 -2.89 -9.42
CA GLN A 32 -10.28 -2.46 -8.07
C GLN A 32 -9.60 -3.22 -6.93
N GLU A 33 -8.82 -4.27 -7.20
CA GLU A 33 -8.09 -4.98 -6.14
C GLU A 33 -6.83 -4.21 -5.75
N SER A 34 -6.62 -4.01 -4.43
CA SER A 34 -5.41 -3.38 -3.91
C SER A 34 -4.18 -4.13 -4.43
N PRO A 35 -3.15 -3.43 -4.94
CA PRO A 35 -1.92 -4.09 -5.41
C PRO A 35 -1.28 -4.91 -4.28
N HIS A 36 -1.41 -4.46 -3.03
CA HIS A 36 -0.95 -5.22 -1.86
C HIS A 36 -1.69 -6.55 -1.70
N SER A 37 -3.01 -6.56 -1.86
CA SER A 37 -3.82 -7.79 -1.78
C SER A 37 -3.55 -8.74 -2.95
N ALA A 38 -3.30 -8.20 -4.15
CA ALA A 38 -2.91 -8.99 -5.31
C ALA A 38 -1.58 -9.73 -5.07
N MET A 39 -0.61 -9.08 -4.45
CA MET A 39 0.65 -9.71 -4.04
C MET A 39 0.44 -10.83 -3.02
N GLU A 40 -0.44 -10.66 -2.02
CA GLU A 40 -0.78 -11.73 -1.07
C GLU A 40 -1.44 -12.93 -1.76
N ALA A 41 -2.39 -12.65 -2.67
CA ALA A 41 -3.16 -13.67 -3.36
C ALA A 41 -2.31 -14.46 -4.36
N ASN A 42 -1.37 -13.80 -5.05
CA ASN A 42 -0.49 -14.42 -6.02
C ASN A 42 0.93 -13.85 -5.97
N PRO A 43 1.77 -14.29 -5.02
CA PRO A 43 3.11 -13.74 -4.78
C PRO A 43 4.11 -14.05 -5.91
N LYS A 44 3.76 -14.94 -6.84
CA LYS A 44 4.58 -15.32 -8.00
C LYS A 44 4.21 -14.57 -9.27
N ASP A 45 3.15 -13.77 -9.25
CA ASP A 45 2.79 -12.94 -10.40
C ASP A 45 3.70 -11.71 -10.45
N GLU A 46 4.67 -11.77 -11.35
CA GLU A 46 5.61 -10.69 -11.62
C GLU A 46 4.92 -9.37 -11.96
N GLY A 47 3.72 -9.41 -12.55
CA GLY A 47 2.93 -8.21 -12.85
C GLY A 47 2.57 -7.41 -11.60
N ASN A 48 2.45 -8.05 -10.44
CA ASN A 48 2.19 -7.35 -9.18
C ASN A 48 3.40 -6.54 -8.72
N CYS A 49 4.62 -7.02 -8.97
CA CYS A 49 5.85 -6.30 -8.64
C CYS A 49 6.00 -5.04 -9.50
N LEU A 50 5.62 -5.15 -10.78
CA LEU A 50 5.76 -4.07 -11.77
C LEU A 50 4.80 -2.89 -11.58
N VAL A 51 3.85 -3.00 -10.65
CA VAL A 51 2.99 -1.86 -10.27
C VAL A 51 3.83 -0.75 -9.64
N CYS A 52 4.74 -1.12 -8.75
CA CYS A 52 5.63 -0.16 -8.08
C CYS A 52 7.02 -0.14 -8.71
N HIS A 53 7.47 -1.29 -9.22
CA HIS A 53 8.81 -1.45 -9.74
C HIS A 53 8.94 -1.33 -11.26
N SER A 54 10.08 -0.83 -11.73
CA SER A 54 10.43 -0.73 -13.15
C SER A 54 10.89 -2.07 -13.75
N GLU A 55 11.36 -2.98 -12.90
CA GLU A 55 11.68 -4.37 -13.22
C GLU A 55 11.42 -5.28 -12.02
N VAL A 56 11.29 -6.59 -12.25
CA VAL A 56 11.05 -7.57 -11.19
C VAL A 56 12.32 -7.77 -10.36
N PRO A 57 12.34 -7.41 -9.06
CA PRO A 57 13.53 -7.58 -8.23
C PRO A 57 13.83 -9.07 -8.01
N LYS A 58 15.12 -9.45 -8.03
CA LYS A 58 15.52 -10.82 -7.66
C LYS A 58 15.52 -10.99 -6.15
N GLU A 59 15.33 -12.22 -5.68
CA GLU A 59 15.40 -12.48 -4.24
C GLU A 59 16.81 -12.17 -3.69
N GLY A 60 16.87 -11.41 -2.59
CA GLY A 60 18.12 -10.94 -1.99
C GLY A 60 18.71 -9.69 -2.67
N GLU A 61 18.13 -9.23 -3.77
CA GLU A 61 18.48 -7.96 -4.38
C GLU A 61 18.03 -6.82 -3.47
N LYS A 62 19.01 -6.09 -2.94
CA LYS A 62 18.73 -4.87 -2.19
C LYS A 62 18.52 -3.80 -3.23
N SER A 63 17.28 -3.35 -3.40
CA SER A 63 16.98 -2.25 -4.31
C SER A 63 17.88 -1.07 -3.92
N PRO A 64 18.80 -0.63 -4.78
CA PRO A 64 18.99 0.79 -4.85
C PRO A 64 17.70 1.37 -5.45
N ASN A 65 17.34 2.60 -5.13
CA ASN A 65 16.03 3.18 -5.41
C ASN A 65 15.63 3.28 -6.91
N TYR A 66 16.48 2.78 -7.83
CA TYR A 66 16.33 2.81 -9.28
C TYR A 66 15.30 1.80 -9.83
N LEU A 67 14.85 0.85 -9.00
CA LEU A 67 13.85 -0.12 -9.44
C LEU A 67 12.42 0.38 -9.25
N LEU A 68 12.18 1.64 -8.88
CA LEU A 68 10.82 2.18 -8.77
C LEU A 68 10.43 2.94 -10.03
N ASN A 69 9.14 2.90 -10.37
CA ASN A 69 8.57 3.62 -11.52
C ASN A 69 8.61 5.16 -11.35
N SER A 70 8.87 5.64 -10.14
CA SER A 70 9.00 7.05 -9.79
C SER A 70 9.77 7.18 -8.47
N GLU A 71 10.04 8.40 -8.04
CA GLU A 71 10.66 8.66 -6.74
C GLU A 71 9.97 7.90 -5.59
N PRO A 72 10.73 7.39 -4.61
CA PRO A 72 10.28 6.79 -3.35
C PRO A 72 8.91 7.20 -2.79
N SER A 73 8.68 8.50 -2.64
CA SER A 73 7.44 9.02 -2.06
C SER A 73 6.32 9.17 -3.09
N GLN A 74 6.66 9.33 -4.38
CA GLN A 74 5.70 9.55 -5.45
C GLN A 74 5.02 8.26 -5.90
N VAL A 75 5.70 7.12 -5.84
CA VAL A 75 5.14 5.84 -6.31
C VAL A 75 3.88 5.44 -5.53
N CYS A 76 3.83 5.80 -4.25
CA CYS A 76 2.68 5.56 -3.37
C CYS A 76 1.49 6.46 -3.72
N LEU A 77 1.77 7.69 -4.15
CA LEU A 77 0.76 8.72 -4.40
C LEU A 77 -0.02 8.51 -5.70
N VAL A 78 0.40 7.56 -6.54
CA VAL A 78 -0.37 7.13 -7.71
C VAL A 78 -1.75 6.59 -7.30
N CYS A 79 -1.82 5.94 -6.13
CA CYS A 79 -3.04 5.31 -5.62
C CYS A 79 -3.50 5.87 -4.27
N HIS A 80 -2.59 6.38 -3.43
CA HIS A 80 -2.91 6.91 -2.10
C HIS A 80 -2.95 8.43 -2.10
N SER A 81 -3.92 9.01 -1.39
CA SER A 81 -3.93 10.45 -1.16
C SER A 81 -3.02 10.81 0.03
N GLU A 82 -2.39 11.98 -0.02
CA GLU A 82 -1.59 12.55 1.07
C GLU A 82 -2.37 12.75 2.39
N THR A 83 -3.70 12.61 2.36
CA THR A 83 -4.62 13.07 3.42
C THR A 83 -5.02 11.99 4.45
N GLU A 84 -4.55 10.75 4.30
CA GLU A 84 -5.06 9.60 5.07
C GLU A 84 -4.36 9.35 6.41
N HIS A 85 -3.26 10.02 6.74
CA HIS A 85 -2.71 9.99 8.10
C HIS A 85 -1.97 11.27 8.47
N VAL A 86 -2.23 11.78 9.67
CA VAL A 86 -1.54 12.96 10.18
C VAL A 86 -0.16 12.54 10.64
N GLY A 87 0.87 12.85 9.86
CA GLY A 87 2.23 12.35 10.04
C GLY A 87 2.97 12.16 8.71
N SER A 88 2.27 11.84 7.61
CA SER A 88 2.90 11.73 6.28
C SER A 88 3.44 13.09 5.83
N ASN A 89 2.58 14.09 5.64
CA ASN A 89 3.01 15.35 5.02
C ASN A 89 4.00 16.17 5.85
N ILE A 90 3.98 16.02 7.17
CA ILE A 90 4.87 16.75 8.07
C ILE A 90 6.25 16.13 8.21
N HIS A 91 6.40 14.82 7.95
CA HIS A 91 7.70 14.14 8.05
C HIS A 91 8.34 13.92 6.69
N LEU A 92 7.58 13.91 5.60
CA LEU A 92 8.14 13.75 4.26
C LEU A 92 9.26 14.77 4.00
N ASN A 93 10.35 14.29 3.39
CA ASN A 93 11.56 15.04 3.07
C ASN A 93 12.45 15.46 4.25
N TYR A 94 12.06 15.22 5.51
CA TYR A 94 12.96 15.39 6.65
C TYR A 94 14.03 14.30 6.66
N VAL A 95 15.21 14.61 7.20
CA VAL A 95 16.29 13.62 7.33
C VAL A 95 15.86 12.56 8.35
N ASN A 96 15.90 11.30 7.94
CA ASN A 96 15.67 10.15 8.80
C ASN A 96 16.83 10.06 9.83
N PRO A 97 16.55 10.09 11.14
CA PRO A 97 17.58 9.98 12.16
C PRO A 97 18.37 8.67 11.99
N LYS A 98 19.70 8.75 12.04
CA LYS A 98 20.57 7.57 11.89
C LYS A 98 20.26 6.47 12.91
N GLU A 99 19.83 6.85 14.11
CA GLU A 99 19.52 5.94 15.21
C GLU A 99 18.18 5.21 15.05
N SER A 100 17.35 5.57 14.06
CA SER A 100 16.00 5.03 13.92
C SER A 100 15.96 3.56 13.49
N ASN A 101 17.02 3.09 12.83
CA ASN A 101 17.06 1.80 12.15
C ASN A 101 15.93 1.60 11.11
N LEU A 102 15.17 2.66 10.77
CA LEU A 102 14.18 2.67 9.71
C LEU A 102 14.84 3.09 8.39
N PRO A 103 14.34 2.65 7.22
CA PRO A 103 14.91 3.04 5.94
C PRO A 103 14.53 4.48 5.59
N GLY A 104 15.49 5.26 5.10
CA GLY A 104 15.23 6.49 4.35
C GLY A 104 15.28 6.23 2.84
N ASP A 105 14.98 7.27 2.06
CA ASP A 105 15.28 7.29 0.63
C ASP A 105 16.80 7.38 0.35
N GLU A 106 17.19 7.61 -0.91
CA GLU A 106 18.60 7.66 -1.35
C GLU A 106 19.35 8.82 -0.73
N ASN A 107 18.62 9.85 -0.30
CA ASN A 107 19.12 11.01 0.40
C ASN A 107 18.94 10.88 1.93
N ASN A 108 18.59 9.68 2.42
CA ASN A 108 18.25 9.38 3.80
C ASN A 108 17.10 10.26 4.32
N LYS A 109 16.16 10.66 3.46
CA LYS A 109 14.96 11.37 3.87
C LYS A 109 13.84 10.40 4.20
N ILE A 110 12.92 10.84 5.04
CA ILE A 110 11.71 10.11 5.39
C ILE A 110 10.79 10.10 4.17
N ALA A 111 10.36 8.90 3.80
CA ALA A 111 9.40 8.60 2.74
C ALA A 111 8.25 7.75 3.29
N CYS A 112 7.21 7.50 2.49
CA CYS A 112 6.09 6.65 2.91
C CYS A 112 6.55 5.26 3.40
N PHE A 113 7.54 4.66 2.73
CA PHE A 113 8.09 3.37 3.11
C PHE A 113 9.03 3.40 4.33
N THR A 114 9.34 4.57 4.89
CA THR A 114 10.10 4.65 6.15
C THR A 114 9.29 4.03 7.28
N CYS A 115 7.99 4.26 7.30
CA CYS A 115 7.06 3.70 8.27
C CYS A 115 6.34 2.46 7.74
N HIS A 116 5.99 2.46 6.45
CA HIS A 116 5.26 1.38 5.81
C HIS A 116 6.19 0.38 5.10
N ASP A 117 5.80 -0.88 5.05
CA ASP A 117 6.35 -1.85 4.10
C ASP A 117 5.25 -2.26 3.12
N PRO A 118 5.28 -1.81 1.87
CA PRO A 118 4.23 -2.16 0.90
C PRO A 118 4.26 -3.64 0.50
N HIS A 119 5.30 -4.41 0.88
CA HIS A 119 5.36 -5.85 0.65
C HIS A 119 4.60 -6.58 1.76
N PRO A 120 3.52 -7.31 1.45
CA PRO A 120 2.83 -8.12 2.45
C PRO A 120 3.70 -9.18 3.12
N GLN A 121 3.18 -9.74 4.23
CA GLN A 121 3.88 -10.74 5.02
C GLN A 121 4.28 -11.95 4.16
N GLY A 122 5.57 -12.30 4.20
CA GLY A 122 6.10 -13.47 3.48
C GLY A 122 6.58 -13.22 2.05
N ILE A 123 6.36 -12.03 1.48
CA ILE A 123 6.93 -11.66 0.16
C ILE A 123 8.44 -11.52 0.24
N ILE A 124 8.95 -10.85 1.28
CA ILE A 124 10.39 -10.75 1.55
C ILE A 124 10.73 -11.67 2.71
N LYS A 125 11.59 -12.68 2.45
CA LYS A 125 11.99 -13.66 3.44
C LYS A 125 12.63 -13.01 4.67
N GLY A 126 12.17 -13.40 5.85
CA GLY A 126 12.68 -12.89 7.13
C GLY A 126 12.21 -11.49 7.49
N ARG A 127 11.36 -10.86 6.67
CA ARG A 127 10.75 -9.58 6.97
C ARG A 127 9.39 -9.77 7.65
N VAL A 128 9.19 -9.05 8.74
CA VAL A 128 7.90 -9.01 9.47
C VAL A 128 7.22 -7.69 9.17
N VAL A 129 5.92 -7.73 8.93
CA VAL A 129 5.09 -6.57 8.61
C VAL A 129 3.88 -6.56 9.52
N TYR A 130 3.59 -5.40 10.11
CA TYR A 130 2.61 -5.25 11.18
C TYR A 130 1.33 -4.59 10.65
N ALA A 131 0.16 -4.97 11.18
CA ALA A 131 -1.05 -4.20 10.95
C ALA A 131 -1.05 -2.92 11.82
N ALA A 132 -1.89 -1.93 11.52
CA ALA A 132 -2.24 -0.94 12.54
C ALA A 132 -3.26 -1.56 13.48
N HIS A 133 -2.76 -2.21 14.53
CA HIS A 133 -3.60 -2.42 15.70
C HIS A 133 -3.48 -1.17 16.56
N LEU A 134 -4.57 -0.42 16.67
CA LEU A 134 -4.66 0.72 17.57
C LEU A 134 -5.54 0.35 18.76
N GLY A 135 -4.91 0.10 19.90
CA GLY A 135 -5.61 0.13 21.18
C GLY A 135 -6.09 1.56 21.50
N GLY A 136 -6.81 1.70 22.60
CA GLY A 136 -7.33 3.02 23.04
C GLY A 136 -6.20 3.98 23.45
N TYR A 137 -5.17 3.47 24.13
CA TYR A 137 -4.09 4.27 24.69
C TYR A 137 -3.15 4.84 23.62
N GLU A 138 -2.88 4.06 22.58
CA GLU A 138 -2.04 4.43 21.44
C GLU A 138 -2.68 5.56 20.60
N ARG A 139 -4.02 5.59 20.53
CA ARG A 139 -4.76 6.65 19.83
C ARG A 139 -4.63 8.00 20.50
N ASP A 140 -4.63 8.04 21.83
CA ASP A 140 -4.57 9.30 22.56
C ASP A 140 -3.15 9.88 22.53
N PHE A 141 -2.12 9.03 22.59
CA PHE A 141 -0.74 9.45 22.44
C PHE A 141 -0.40 10.02 21.04
N ILE A 142 -0.90 9.39 19.96
CA ILE A 142 -0.73 9.94 18.60
C ILE A 142 -1.35 11.35 18.50
N LYS A 143 -2.47 11.59 19.19
CA LYS A 143 -3.08 12.93 19.25
C LYS A 143 -2.24 13.94 20.02
N GLU A 144 -1.51 13.51 21.05
CA GLU A 144 -0.70 14.42 21.87
C GLU A 144 0.62 14.82 21.20
N VAL A 145 1.27 13.87 20.50
CA VAL A 145 2.59 14.09 19.89
C VAL A 145 2.48 14.67 18.46
N VAL A 146 1.53 14.17 17.66
CA VAL A 146 1.56 14.36 16.19
C VAL A 146 0.61 15.46 15.74
N LEU A 147 -0.39 15.82 16.56
CA LEU A 147 -1.46 16.72 16.16
C LEU A 147 -1.33 18.06 16.90
N PRO A 148 -0.98 19.17 16.22
CA PRO A 148 -1.33 20.48 16.79
C PRO A 148 -2.84 20.45 17.00
N LYS A 149 -3.32 20.82 18.21
CA LYS A 149 -4.72 20.81 18.70
C LYS A 149 -5.76 21.32 17.69
N LYS A 150 -5.95 20.63 16.59
CA LYS A 150 -6.84 20.94 15.49
C LYS A 150 -7.73 19.72 15.36
N GLU A 151 -9.03 19.98 15.27
CA GLU A 151 -10.07 18.97 15.25
C GLU A 151 -9.70 17.83 14.29
N VAL A 152 -9.29 16.71 14.89
CA VAL A 152 -8.99 15.48 14.18
C VAL A 152 -10.34 14.92 13.81
N LYS A 153 -10.66 14.85 12.51
CA LYS A 153 -11.73 13.95 12.10
C LYS A 153 -11.31 12.56 12.53
N GLU A 154 -12.08 11.97 13.43
CA GLU A 154 -11.85 10.63 13.92
C GLU A 154 -11.82 9.68 12.71
N VAL A 155 -10.61 9.27 12.31
CA VAL A 155 -10.46 8.25 11.28
C VAL A 155 -10.75 6.94 11.99
N SER A 156 -11.95 6.42 11.78
CA SER A 156 -12.32 5.08 12.23
C SER A 156 -11.48 4.07 11.47
N LEU A 157 -10.29 3.78 11.98
CA LEU A 157 -9.47 2.66 11.57
C LEU A 157 -10.19 1.38 12.02
N THR A 158 -11.02 0.84 11.16
CA THR A 158 -11.64 -0.47 11.38
C THR A 158 -10.53 -1.52 11.47
N GLU A 159 -10.67 -2.56 12.30
CA GLU A 159 -9.72 -3.67 12.47
C GLU A 159 -9.25 -4.34 11.16
N LYS A 160 -9.94 -4.07 10.04
CA LYS A 160 -9.66 -4.64 8.72
C LYS A 160 -8.63 -3.86 7.89
N THR A 161 -8.17 -2.69 8.31
CA THR A 161 -7.26 -1.88 7.50
C THR A 161 -5.81 -2.36 7.68
N LYS A 162 -5.35 -3.25 6.79
CA LYS A 162 -3.93 -3.62 6.69
C LYS A 162 -3.13 -2.43 6.15
N VAL A 163 -2.49 -1.69 7.04
CA VAL A 163 -1.61 -0.56 6.66
C VAL A 163 -0.13 -0.95 6.55
N LEU A 164 0.21 -2.22 6.82
CA LEU A 164 1.54 -2.80 6.57
C LEU A 164 2.71 -1.94 7.10
N LEU A 165 2.92 -1.93 8.42
CA LEU A 165 3.95 -1.14 9.09
C LEU A 165 5.25 -1.93 9.27
N ARG A 166 6.38 -1.22 9.32
CA ARG A 166 7.71 -1.79 9.62
C ARG A 166 7.93 -2.11 11.09
N LEU A 167 7.25 -1.37 11.96
CA LEU A 167 7.27 -1.58 13.40
C LEU A 167 5.84 -1.56 13.96
N PRO A 168 5.60 -2.31 15.04
CA PRO A 168 4.34 -2.26 15.78
C PRO A 168 4.03 -0.83 16.28
N LEU A 169 2.75 -0.50 16.36
CA LEU A 169 2.28 0.72 17.03
C LEU A 169 2.18 0.52 18.55
N GLU A 170 2.12 -0.74 19.01
CA GLU A 170 2.16 -1.11 20.42
C GLU A 170 3.39 -0.49 21.10
N ASP A 171 3.19 0.10 22.27
CA ASP A 171 4.21 0.86 23.03
C ASP A 171 4.87 2.02 22.25
N ASN A 172 4.22 2.49 21.18
CA ASN A 172 4.73 3.51 20.26
C ASN A 172 6.07 3.13 19.62
N LYS A 173 6.35 1.83 19.43
CA LYS A 173 7.65 1.36 18.93
C LYS A 173 8.02 2.00 17.60
N LEU A 174 7.07 2.18 16.69
CA LEU A 174 7.30 2.87 15.42
C LEU A 174 7.74 4.33 15.61
N CYS A 175 7.01 5.11 16.42
CA CYS A 175 7.32 6.52 16.65
C CYS A 175 8.63 6.69 17.42
N ARG A 176 8.86 5.84 18.42
CA ARG A 176 10.05 5.87 19.28
C ARG A 176 11.33 5.50 18.56
N ALA A 177 11.24 4.92 17.35
CA ALA A 177 12.40 4.75 16.49
C ALA A 177 13.10 6.10 16.25
N CYS A 178 12.35 7.16 15.99
CA CYS A 178 12.92 8.49 15.74
C CYS A 178 12.86 9.43 16.95
N HIS A 179 11.91 9.22 17.86
CA HIS A 179 11.63 10.11 18.98
C HIS A 179 12.03 9.49 20.33
N ILE A 180 13.21 9.88 20.83
CA ILE A 180 13.88 9.32 22.02
C ILE A 180 13.16 9.73 23.33
N LYS A 181 12.58 10.92 23.34
CA LYS A 181 11.57 11.37 24.30
C LYS A 181 10.40 11.89 23.50
N LEU A 182 9.26 11.26 23.70
CA LEU A 182 8.00 11.79 23.27
C LEU A 182 7.46 12.45 24.54
N ASP A 183 7.84 13.71 24.73
CA ASP A 183 7.37 14.53 25.85
C ASP A 183 5.84 14.74 25.74
#